data_AF-A0A238LHN6-F1
#
_entry.id   AF-A0A238LHN6-F1
#
_cell.length_a   1.000
_cell.length_b   1.000
_cell.length_c   1.000
_cell.angle_alpha   90.00
_cell.angle_beta   90.00
_cell.angle_gamma   90.00
#
_symmetry.space_group_name_H-M   'P 1'
#
loop_
_entity.id
_entity.type
_entity.pdbx_description
1 polymer ?
#
loop_
_entity_poly.entity_id
_entity_poly.type
_entity_poly.pdbx_seq_one_letter_code
_entity_poly.pdbx_strand_id
1 'polypeptide(L)'
;MLSNGMSRGWIFWAIFAGWAGLMGLSVIVPMSTAPTDFGFTKGMNRISLFFQYQLAATALAILLLLLARSQTTRLRVWLARLPAIVVALQVLALGALIGWARFGPHNTGPTDIGPPGSGPVQTVPKTEATD
;
A
#
# COMPACT_ATOMS: atom_id res chain seq x y z
N MET A 1 -18.87 -10.62 40.62
CA MET A 1 -19.18 -9.37 39.88
C MET A 1 -17.87 -8.82 39.33
N LEU A 2 -17.60 -9.05 38.04
CA LEU A 2 -16.33 -8.73 37.39
C LEU A 2 -16.17 -7.22 37.22
N SER A 3 -15.24 -6.61 37.96
CA SER A 3 -14.84 -5.21 37.79
C SER A 3 -13.90 -5.07 36.59
N ASN A 4 -14.37 -5.27 35.37
CA ASN A 4 -13.59 -4.95 34.18
C ASN A 4 -13.80 -3.49 33.79
N GLY A 5 -13.37 -2.61 34.69
CA GLY A 5 -13.23 -1.18 34.43
C GLY A 5 -12.06 -0.91 33.49
N MET A 6 -12.19 -1.28 32.22
CA MET A 6 -11.29 -0.74 31.18
C MET A 6 -11.55 0.76 31.11
N SER A 7 -10.68 1.54 31.75
CA SER A 7 -10.75 2.99 31.68
C SER A 7 -10.75 3.43 30.21
N ARG A 8 -11.53 4.46 29.87
CA ARG A 8 -11.58 5.01 28.49
C ARG A 8 -10.20 5.33 27.90
N GLY A 9 -9.20 5.56 28.76
CA GLY A 9 -7.81 5.76 28.35
C GLY A 9 -7.14 4.49 27.82
N TRP A 10 -7.44 3.32 28.38
CA TRP A 10 -6.88 2.05 27.89
C TRP A 10 -7.37 1.73 26.48
N ILE A 11 -8.66 1.95 26.20
CA ILE A 11 -9.25 1.76 24.87
C ILE A 11 -8.54 2.62 23.82
N PHE A 12 -8.25 3.89 24.15
CA PHE A 12 -7.50 4.77 23.25
C PHE A 12 -6.12 4.18 22.90
N TRP A 13 -5.37 3.73 23.90
CA TRP A 13 -4.04 3.15 23.69
C TRP A 13 -4.08 1.83 22.94
N ALA A 14 -5.08 0.98 23.20
CA ALA A 14 -5.27 -0.26 22.46
C ALA A 14 -5.53 0.00 20.96
N ILE A 15 -6.40 0.96 20.64
CA ILE A 15 -6.68 1.34 19.25
C ILE A 15 -5.45 1.99 18.60
N PHE A 16 -4.73 2.87 19.31
CA PHE A 16 -3.52 3.51 18.81
C PHE A 16 -2.41 2.50 18.53
N ALA A 17 -2.19 1.55 19.45
CA ALA A 17 -1.23 0.46 19.26
C ALA A 17 -1.66 -0.45 18.10
N GLY A 18 -2.95 -0.76 17.96
CA GLY A 18 -3.49 -1.51 16.84
C GLY A 18 -3.25 -0.82 15.50
N TRP A 19 -3.45 0.51 15.44
CA TRP A 19 -3.13 1.32 14.26
C TRP A 19 -1.64 1.25 13.91
N ALA A 20 -0.76 1.48 14.88
CA ALA A 20 0.68 1.43 14.66
C ALA A 20 1.15 0.04 14.22
N GLY A 21 0.58 -1.01 14.82
CA GLY A 21 0.81 -2.40 14.43
C GLY A 21 0.39 -2.68 12.99
N LEU A 22 -0.81 -2.26 12.58
CA LEU A 22 -1.27 -2.39 11.20
C LEU A 22 -0.38 -1.63 10.22
N MET A 23 0.11 -0.45 10.58
CA MET A 23 1.04 0.31 9.75
C MET A 23 2.37 -0.45 9.57
N GLY A 24 2.94 -1.01 10.63
CA GLY A 24 4.15 -1.84 10.51
C GLY A 24 3.91 -3.09 9.68
N LEU A 25 2.81 -3.80 9.93
CA LEU A 25 2.43 -5.01 9.19
C LEU A 25 2.14 -4.73 7.72
N SER A 26 1.62 -3.54 7.40
CA SER A 26 1.36 -3.13 6.02
C SER A 26 2.59 -3.18 5.14
N VAL A 27 3.79 -3.04 5.71
CA VAL A 27 5.06 -3.12 4.96
C VAL A 27 5.68 -4.51 5.08
N ILE A 28 5.74 -5.05 6.29
CA ILE A 28 6.43 -6.30 6.59
C ILE A 28 5.77 -7.49 5.87
N VAL A 29 4.43 -7.55 5.89
CA VAL A 29 3.71 -8.71 5.35
C VAL A 29 3.81 -8.76 3.82
N PRO A 30 3.54 -7.69 3.05
CA PRO A 30 3.76 -7.72 1.59
C PRO A 30 5.21 -8.00 1.19
N MET A 31 6.20 -7.51 1.95
CA MET A 31 7.62 -7.79 1.68
C MET A 31 7.95 -9.27 1.88
N SER A 32 7.38 -9.89 2.91
CA SER A 32 7.60 -11.30 3.26
C SER A 32 6.73 -12.26 2.45
N THR A 33 5.70 -11.76 1.78
CA THR A 33 4.79 -12.60 0.99
C THR A 33 5.49 -13.05 -0.29
N ALA A 34 5.64 -14.37 -0.42
CA ALA A 34 6.17 -14.99 -1.62
C ALA A 34 5.29 -14.59 -2.82
N PRO A 35 5.89 -14.24 -3.97
CA PRO A 35 5.11 -13.90 -5.13
C PRO A 35 4.44 -15.16 -5.69
N THR A 36 3.17 -15.35 -5.35
CA THR A 36 2.30 -16.35 -5.94
C THR A 36 1.73 -15.75 -7.22
N ASP A 37 2.25 -16.16 -8.39
CA ASP A 37 1.68 -16.02 -9.75
C ASP A 37 2.78 -15.82 -10.82
N PHE A 38 2.40 -15.99 -12.10
CA PHE A 38 3.26 -15.80 -13.27
C PHE A 38 3.16 -14.36 -13.84
N GLY A 39 4.29 -13.67 -14.01
CA GLY A 39 4.33 -12.38 -14.74
C GLY A 39 3.84 -11.16 -13.94
N PHE A 40 3.03 -10.29 -14.54
CA PHE A 40 2.57 -9.01 -13.96
C PHE A 40 1.76 -9.17 -12.66
N THR A 41 0.99 -10.26 -12.54
CA THR A 41 0.22 -10.63 -11.35
C THR A 41 1.10 -10.90 -10.12
N LYS A 42 2.37 -11.27 -10.34
CA LYS A 42 3.38 -11.53 -9.31
C LYS A 42 3.59 -10.34 -8.36
N GLY A 43 3.48 -9.11 -8.88
CA GLY A 43 3.56 -7.88 -8.08
C GLY A 43 2.22 -7.48 -7.45
N MET A 44 1.11 -7.81 -8.12
CA MET A 44 -0.23 -7.36 -7.74
C MET A 44 -0.69 -7.92 -6.40
N ASN A 45 -0.31 -9.16 -6.05
CA ASN A 45 -0.62 -9.75 -4.74
C ASN A 45 -0.05 -8.91 -3.57
N ARG A 46 1.14 -8.35 -3.72
CA ARG A 46 1.77 -7.52 -2.67
C ARG A 46 1.08 -6.16 -2.55
N ILE A 47 0.72 -5.59 -3.70
CA ILE A 47 0.04 -4.30 -3.77
C ILE A 47 -1.35 -4.39 -3.15
N SER A 48 -2.14 -5.41 -3.52
CA SER A 48 -3.48 -5.61 -2.96
C SER A 48 -3.43 -5.82 -1.45
N LEU A 49 -2.49 -6.62 -0.97
CA LEU A 49 -2.30 -6.89 0.44
C LEU A 49 -1.91 -5.62 1.21
N PHE A 50 -0.99 -4.81 0.68
CA PHE A 50 -0.67 -3.50 1.23
C PHE A 50 -1.92 -2.61 1.39
N PHE A 51 -2.75 -2.50 0.36
CA PHE A 51 -3.97 -1.69 0.42
C PHE A 51 -5.01 -2.21 1.41
N GLN A 52 -5.12 -3.52 1.61
CA GLN A 52 -5.99 -4.09 2.65
C GLN A 52 -5.56 -3.63 4.06
N TYR A 53 -4.26 -3.67 4.36
CA TYR A 53 -3.73 -3.14 5.62
C TYR A 53 -3.94 -1.63 5.73
N GLN A 54 -3.78 -0.86 4.66
CA GLN A 54 -4.02 0.60 4.67
C GLN A 54 -5.49 0.94 4.94
N LEU A 55 -6.44 0.19 4.38
CA LEU A 55 -7.87 0.38 4.67
C LEU A 55 -8.19 0.08 6.13
N ALA A 56 -7.67 -1.02 6.67
CA ALA A 56 -7.84 -1.34 8.09
C ALA A 56 -7.21 -0.28 9.00
N ALA A 57 -6.00 0.19 8.68
CA ALA A 57 -5.33 1.27 9.43
C ALA A 57 -6.12 2.58 9.35
N THR A 58 -6.67 2.92 8.18
CA THR A 58 -7.51 4.10 8.00
C THR A 58 -8.76 4.05 8.87
N ALA A 59 -9.42 2.89 8.96
CA ALA A 59 -10.57 2.72 9.84
C ALA A 59 -10.21 2.99 11.31
N LEU A 60 -9.06 2.47 11.78
CA LEU A 60 -8.59 2.75 13.15
C LEU A 60 -8.23 4.23 13.37
N ALA A 61 -7.65 4.90 12.36
CA ALA A 61 -7.35 6.33 12.43
C ALA A 61 -8.63 7.18 12.59
N ILE A 62 -9.70 6.83 11.85
CA ILE A 62 -11.01 7.49 11.98
C ILE A 62 -11.59 7.26 13.37
N LEU A 63 -11.55 6.01 13.87
CA LEU A 63 -12.02 5.70 15.22
C LEU A 63 -11.27 6.50 16.30
N LEU A 64 -9.95 6.68 16.16
CA LEU A 64 -9.15 7.50 17.07
C LEU A 64 -9.57 8.98 17.04
N LEU A 65 -9.83 9.54 15.85
CA LEU A 65 -10.34 10.91 15.72
C LEU A 65 -11.71 11.08 16.37
N LEU A 66 -12.62 10.14 16.14
CA LEU A 66 -13.96 10.16 16.75
C LEU A 66 -13.85 10.06 18.28
N LEU A 67 -12.99 9.18 18.79
CA LEU A 67 -12.79 9.01 20.23
C LEU A 67 -12.16 10.26 20.86
N ALA A 68 -11.26 10.95 20.15
CA ALA A 68 -10.59 12.15 20.61
C ALA A 68 -11.54 13.34 20.85
N ARG A 69 -12.69 13.39 20.16
CA ARG A 69 -13.73 14.41 20.41
C ARG A 69 -14.27 14.41 21.84
N SER A 70 -14.18 13.26 22.52
CA SER A 70 -14.64 13.08 23.90
C SER A 70 -13.53 13.20 24.96
N GLN A 71 -12.29 13.45 24.54
CA GLN A 71 -11.13 13.48 25.44
C GLN A 71 -10.83 14.91 25.89
N THR A 72 -10.51 15.08 27.17
CA THR A 72 -10.11 16.37 27.75
C THR A 72 -8.60 16.59 27.75
N THR A 73 -7.81 15.51 27.66
CA THR A 73 -6.35 15.58 27.70
C THR A 73 -5.77 16.05 26.37
N ARG A 74 -5.11 17.21 26.37
CA ARG A 74 -4.48 17.82 25.18
C ARG A 74 -3.54 16.87 24.42
N LEU A 75 -2.79 16.03 25.15
CA LEU A 75 -1.89 15.04 24.56
C LEU A 75 -2.62 14.00 23.70
N ARG A 76 -3.74 13.45 24.18
CA ARG A 76 -4.51 12.42 23.45
C ARG A 76 -5.15 12.98 22.19
N VAL A 77 -5.63 14.22 22.26
CA VAL A 77 -6.17 14.94 21.09
C VAL A 77 -5.08 15.15 20.03
N TRP A 78 -3.87 15.51 20.44
CA TRP A 78 -2.75 15.64 19.51
C TRP A 78 -2.31 14.30 18.90
N LEU A 79 -2.18 13.26 19.72
CA LEU A 79 -1.82 11.92 19.25
C LEU A 79 -2.86 11.33 18.29
N ALA A 80 -4.15 11.61 18.48
CA ALA A 80 -5.20 11.16 17.56
C ALA A 80 -5.12 11.81 16.17
N ARG A 81 -4.47 12.98 16.05
CA ARG A 81 -4.26 13.64 14.76
C ARG A 81 -3.15 13.00 13.94
N LEU A 82 -2.17 12.37 14.59
CA LEU A 82 -1.04 11.73 13.88
C LEU A 82 -1.52 10.68 12.86
N PRO A 83 -2.34 9.67 13.25
CA PRO A 83 -2.91 8.72 12.31
C PRO A 83 -3.66 9.38 11.15
N ALA A 84 -4.45 10.42 11.44
CA ALA A 84 -5.22 11.13 10.44
C ALA A 84 -4.33 11.90 9.44
N ILE A 85 -3.26 12.54 9.93
CA ILE A 85 -2.28 13.23 9.09
C ILE A 85 -1.58 12.22 8.19
N VAL A 86 -1.19 11.06 8.71
CA VAL A 86 -0.55 10.00 7.92
C VAL A 86 -1.49 9.53 6.80
N VAL A 87 -2.75 9.23 7.10
CA VAL A 87 -3.75 8.86 6.08
C VAL A 87 -3.92 9.97 5.05
N ALA A 88 -4.04 11.22 5.48
CA ALA A 88 -4.18 12.35 4.57
C ALA A 88 -2.97 12.49 3.63
N LEU A 89 -1.75 12.35 4.15
CA LEU A 89 -0.52 12.36 3.36
C LEU A 89 -0.46 11.20 2.37
N GLN A 90 -0.88 10.01 2.76
CA GLN A 90 -0.94 8.85 1.86
C GLN A 90 -1.92 9.06 0.72
N VAL A 91 -3.12 9.57 1.02
CA VAL A 91 -4.14 9.87 0.00
C VAL A 91 -3.64 10.97 -0.94
N LEU A 92 -3.01 12.02 -0.41
CA LEU A 92 -2.41 13.09 -1.21
C LEU A 92 -1.27 12.56 -2.09
N ALA A 93 -0.38 11.73 -1.54
CA ALA A 93 0.70 11.13 -2.30
C ALA A 93 0.18 10.22 -3.43
N LEU A 94 -0.83 9.40 -3.14
CA LEU A 94 -1.47 8.54 -4.14
C LEU A 94 -2.17 9.38 -5.22
N GLY A 95 -2.91 10.42 -4.83
CA GLY A 95 -3.56 11.34 -5.75
C GLY A 95 -2.56 12.10 -6.63
N ALA A 96 -1.46 12.57 -6.05
CA ALA A 96 -0.37 13.21 -6.77
C ALA A 96 0.30 12.24 -7.75
N LEU A 97 0.53 11.00 -7.34
CA LEU A 97 1.10 9.95 -8.20
C LEU A 97 0.18 9.65 -9.39
N ILE A 98 -1.13 9.49 -9.15
CA ILE A 98 -2.12 9.26 -10.22
C ILE A 98 -2.20 10.48 -11.15
N GLY A 99 -2.24 11.69 -10.58
CA GLY A 99 -2.24 12.93 -11.35
C GLY A 99 -1.00 13.07 -12.22
N TRP A 100 0.17 12.76 -11.67
CA TRP A 100 1.43 12.75 -12.41
C TRP A 100 1.45 11.67 -13.49
N ALA A 101 0.96 10.46 -13.22
CA ALA A 101 0.89 9.40 -14.22
C ALA A 101 -0.07 9.74 -15.38
N ARG A 102 -1.14 10.49 -15.11
CA ARG A 102 -2.15 10.86 -16.10
C ARG A 102 -1.79 12.11 -16.90
N PHE A 103 -1.19 13.11 -16.24
CA PHE A 103 -0.97 14.45 -16.81
C PHE A 103 0.50 14.87 -16.85
N GLY A 104 1.40 14.07 -16.29
CA GLY A 104 2.84 14.33 -16.35
C GLY A 104 3.34 14.30 -17.80
N PRO A 105 4.52 14.88 -18.04
CA PRO A 105 5.15 14.80 -19.35
C PRO A 105 5.19 13.33 -19.77
N HIS A 106 4.47 12.98 -20.83
CA HIS A 106 4.69 11.70 -21.49
C HIS A 106 6.13 11.79 -21.99
N ASN A 107 7.07 11.20 -21.25
CA ASN A 107 8.34 10.84 -21.83
C ASN A 107 8.00 9.78 -22.88
N THR A 108 7.70 10.22 -24.09
CA THR A 108 7.83 9.42 -25.30
C THR A 108 9.32 9.15 -25.50
N GLY A 109 9.94 8.46 -24.54
CA GLY A 109 11.14 7.69 -24.83
C GLY A 109 10.74 6.66 -25.90
N PRO A 110 11.64 6.28 -26.80
CA PRO A 110 11.31 5.42 -27.92
C PRO A 110 10.93 4.02 -27.43
N THR A 111 9.67 3.82 -27.06
CA THR A 111 8.98 2.55 -27.34
C THR A 111 8.53 2.63 -28.79
N ASP A 112 9.52 2.70 -29.68
CA ASP A 112 9.36 2.40 -31.10
C ASP A 112 9.29 0.88 -31.22
N ILE A 113 8.20 0.31 -30.70
CA ILE A 113 7.76 -1.01 -31.14
C ILE A 113 7.02 -0.71 -32.44
N GLY A 114 7.78 -0.57 -33.52
CA GLY A 114 7.21 -0.49 -34.85
C GLY A 114 6.23 -1.65 -35.09
N PRO A 115 5.32 -1.53 -36.07
CA PRO A 115 4.44 -2.64 -36.44
C PRO A 115 5.27 -3.92 -36.60
N PRO A 116 4.74 -5.12 -36.24
CA PRO A 116 5.48 -6.37 -36.32
C PRO A 116 5.82 -6.63 -37.79
N GLY A 117 6.99 -6.16 -38.19
CA GLY A 117 7.41 -6.03 -39.56
C GLY A 117 8.84 -6.49 -39.69
N SER A 118 8.98 -7.70 -40.25
CA SER A 118 10.00 -8.01 -41.26
C SER A 118 11.45 -7.67 -40.90
N GLY A 119 11.91 -8.03 -39.70
CA GLY A 119 13.33 -8.34 -39.52
C GLY A 119 13.64 -9.66 -40.27
N PRO A 120 14.78 -9.80 -40.96
CA PRO A 120 15.14 -11.06 -41.59
C PRO A 120 15.13 -12.16 -40.51
N VAL A 121 14.40 -13.24 -40.77
CA VAL A 121 14.39 -14.44 -39.94
C VAL A 121 15.85 -14.85 -39.75
N GLN A 122 16.37 -14.79 -38.53
CA GLN A 122 17.58 -15.52 -38.19
C GLN A 122 17.23 -17.01 -38.32
N THR A 123 17.49 -17.57 -39.50
CA THR A 123 17.54 -19.01 -39.67
C THR A 123 18.73 -19.50 -38.86
N VAL A 124 18.46 -19.97 -37.65
CA VAL A 124 19.41 -20.82 -36.93
C VAL A 124 19.78 -21.94 -37.90
N PRO A 125 21.07 -22.15 -38.24
CA PRO A 125 21.46 -23.25 -39.09
C PRO A 125 20.99 -24.54 -38.42
N LYS A 126 20.08 -25.26 -39.09
CA LYS A 126 19.75 -26.63 -38.74
C LYS A 126 21.04 -27.42 -38.94
N THR A 127 21.71 -27.78 -37.84
CA THR A 127 22.74 -28.83 -37.88
C THR A 127 22.03 -30.11 -38.24
N GLU A 128 21.90 -30.35 -39.53
CA GLU A 128 21.44 -31.59 -40.12
C GLU A 128 22.64 -32.56 -40.12
N ALA A 129 22.35 -33.78 -39.70
CA ALA A 129 23.29 -34.84 -39.39
C ALA A 129 24.29 -35.14 -40.53
N THR A 130 25.46 -35.65 -40.14
CA THR A 130 26.28 -36.48 -41.04
C THR A 130 26.56 -37.79 -40.31
N ASP A 131 26.37 -38.87 -41.07
CA ASP A 131 26.42 -40.29 -40.71
C ASP A 131 27.69 -40.76 -39.97
#